data_AF-A0A2D5BBV7-F1
#
_entry.id   AF-A0A2D5BBV7-F1
#
_cell.length_a   1.000
_cell.length_b   1.000
_cell.length_c   1.000
_cell.angle_alpha   90.00
_cell.angle_beta   90.00
_cell.angle_gamma   90.00
#
_symmetry.space_group_name_H-M   'P 1'
#
loop_
_entity.id
_entity.type
_entity.pdbx_description
1 polymer ?
#
loop_
_entity_poly.entity_id
_entity_poly.type
_entity_poly.pdbx_seq_one_letter_code
_entity_poly.pdbx_strand_id
1 'polypeptide(L)'
;MYTKIHSLLTILLALFFIYKGVDKMPIKLKDISKEEIVSTIIEKNSYEAPVGYKITMNTFRQSGFLRMIAFFQILAGVLMILPATRALGLLLLLPIIFNIFCMHVFFDNRMGENIETGILLALNLGLCSFYYKKLISAVVDKKGVLF
;
A
#
# COMPACT_ATOMS: atom_id res chain seq x y z
N MET A 1 -20.94 -20.91 -3.91
CA MET A 1 -19.50 -21.21 -4.11
C MET A 1 -18.68 -19.92 -4.30
N TYR A 2 -19.09 -19.01 -5.18
CA TYR A 2 -18.42 -17.72 -5.45
C TYR A 2 -18.16 -16.83 -4.21
N THR A 3 -19.10 -16.74 -3.28
CA THR A 3 -18.95 -15.96 -2.03
C THR A 3 -17.84 -16.45 -1.09
N LYS A 4 -17.48 -17.75 -1.15
CA LYS A 4 -16.40 -18.32 -0.35
C LYS A 4 -15.02 -17.93 -0.92
N ILE A 5 -14.88 -17.88 -2.24
CA ILE A 5 -13.62 -17.54 -2.93
C ILE A 5 -13.23 -16.09 -2.65
N HIS A 6 -14.15 -15.13 -2.82
CA HIS A 6 -13.84 -13.72 -2.51
C HIS A 6 -13.49 -13.51 -1.04
N SER A 7 -14.15 -14.23 -0.13
CA SER A 7 -13.84 -14.17 1.31
C SER A 7 -12.43 -14.71 1.59
N LEU A 8 -12.07 -15.85 1.01
CA LEU A 8 -10.73 -16.43 1.13
C LEU A 8 -9.65 -15.49 0.57
N LEU A 9 -9.85 -14.98 -0.65
CA LEU A 9 -8.93 -14.02 -1.28
C LEU A 9 -8.77 -12.75 -0.44
N THR A 10 -9.87 -12.26 0.15
CA THR A 10 -9.81 -11.09 1.03
C THR A 10 -9.02 -11.38 2.30
N ILE A 11 -9.17 -12.57 2.89
CA ILE A 11 -8.40 -12.96 4.08
C ILE A 11 -6.91 -13.11 3.74
N LEU A 12 -6.57 -13.74 2.61
CA LEU A 12 -5.17 -13.85 2.17
C LEU A 12 -4.54 -12.47 1.94
N LEU A 13 -5.27 -11.57 1.27
CA LEU A 13 -4.84 -10.18 1.07
C LEU A 13 -4.67 -9.45 2.40
N ALA A 14 -5.59 -9.63 3.35
CA ALA A 14 -5.52 -9.04 4.67
C ALA A 14 -4.27 -9.49 5.44
N LEU A 15 -4.02 -10.81 5.48
CA LEU A 15 -2.85 -11.37 6.16
C LEU A 15 -1.55 -10.85 5.53
N PHE A 16 -1.49 -10.75 4.20
CA PHE A 16 -0.34 -10.18 3.50
C PHE A 16 -0.07 -8.73 3.91
N PHE A 17 -1.11 -7.87 3.96
CA PHE A 17 -0.94 -6.46 4.33
C PHE A 17 -0.68 -6.26 5.82
N ILE A 18 -1.22 -7.11 6.69
CA ILE A 18 -0.86 -7.12 8.11
C ILE A 18 0.63 -7.45 8.25
N TYR A 19 1.10 -8.50 7.58
CA TYR A 19 2.52 -8.88 7.60
C TYR A 19 3.42 -7.75 7.08
N LYS A 20 3.13 -7.18 5.90
CA LYS A 20 3.90 -6.06 5.34
C LYS A 20 3.82 -4.80 6.20
N GLY A 21 2.71 -4.59 6.92
CA GLY A 21 2.56 -3.52 7.90
C GLY A 21 3.48 -3.72 9.10
N VAL A 22 3.46 -4.91 9.72
CA VAL A 22 4.34 -5.25 10.84
C VAL A 22 5.82 -5.13 10.46
N ASP A 23 6.20 -5.59 9.26
CA ASP A 23 7.59 -5.49 8.76
C ASP A 23 8.08 -4.04 8.58
N LYS A 24 7.15 -3.07 8.41
CA LYS A 24 7.45 -1.64 8.28
C LYS A 24 7.55 -0.90 9.62
N MET A 25 7.18 -1.53 10.74
CA MET A 25 7.24 -0.89 12.05
C MET A 25 8.68 -0.62 12.52
N PRO A 26 9.65 -1.55 12.35
CA PRO A 26 11.04 -1.28 12.66
C PRO A 26 11.68 -0.29 11.67
N ILE A 27 12.55 0.59 12.18
CA ILE A 27 13.33 1.50 11.34
C ILE A 27 14.47 0.71 10.70
N LYS A 28 14.29 0.28 9.45
CA LYS A 28 15.31 -0.41 8.63
C LYS A 28 15.86 0.52 7.55
N LEU A 29 16.91 1.28 7.86
CA LEU A 29 17.53 2.19 6.87
C LEU A 29 18.24 1.38 5.78
N LYS A 30 18.21 1.89 4.55
CA LYS A 30 19.00 1.38 3.44
C LYS A 30 20.37 2.05 3.46
N ASP A 31 21.43 1.28 3.30
CA ASP A 31 22.78 1.83 3.22
C ASP A 31 23.00 2.58 1.90
N ILE A 32 23.64 3.74 2.02
CA ILE A 32 24.05 4.61 0.91
C ILE A 32 25.45 5.12 1.25
N SER A 33 26.43 4.81 0.41
CA SER A 33 27.79 5.30 0.57
C SER A 33 27.88 6.80 0.23
N LYS A 34 28.87 7.48 0.80
CA LYS A 34 29.10 8.90 0.47
C LYS A 34 29.50 9.04 -1.00
N GLU A 35 30.24 8.08 -1.50
CA GLU A 35 30.73 7.99 -2.87
C GLU A 35 29.55 7.82 -3.86
N GLU A 36 28.55 6.99 -3.55
CA GLU A 36 27.31 6.88 -4.35
C GLU A 36 26.56 8.22 -4.43
N ILE A 37 26.48 8.95 -3.31
CA ILE A 37 25.80 10.25 -3.25
C ILE A 37 26.54 11.28 -4.11
N VAL A 38 27.85 11.42 -3.93
CA VAL A 38 28.65 12.41 -4.67
C VAL A 38 28.60 12.13 -6.17
N SER A 39 28.87 10.88 -6.58
CA SER A 39 28.92 10.51 -8.00
C SER A 39 27.57 10.61 -8.72
N THR A 40 26.45 10.42 -8.02
CA THR A 40 25.11 10.42 -8.64
C THR A 40 24.42 11.77 -8.52
N ILE A 41 24.40 12.35 -7.32
CA ILE A 41 23.64 13.56 -7.02
C ILE A 41 24.45 14.81 -7.36
N ILE A 42 25.74 14.84 -7.04
CA ILE A 42 26.56 16.05 -7.20
C ILE A 42 27.16 16.10 -8.61
N GLU A 43 27.83 15.03 -9.04
CA GLU A 43 28.53 15.02 -10.32
C GLU A 43 27.58 14.89 -11.51
N LYS A 44 26.61 13.96 -11.43
CA LYS A 44 25.65 13.73 -12.51
C LYS A 44 24.37 14.57 -12.41
N ASN A 45 24.18 15.29 -11.29
CA ASN A 45 22.95 16.04 -11.00
C ASN A 45 21.67 15.21 -11.21
N SER A 46 21.71 13.92 -10.84
CA SER A 46 20.61 12.98 -11.04
C SER A 46 20.10 12.43 -9.72
N TYR A 47 18.78 12.43 -9.54
CA TYR A 47 18.07 11.88 -8.38
C TYR A 47 17.33 10.58 -8.71
N GLU A 48 17.68 9.95 -9.83
CA GLU A 48 17.06 8.71 -10.26
C GLU A 48 17.38 7.54 -9.30
N ALA A 49 16.60 6.47 -9.41
CA ALA A 49 16.88 5.22 -8.72
C ALA A 49 18.26 4.67 -9.18
N PRO A 50 19.03 4.01 -8.27
CA PRO A 50 18.63 3.58 -6.94
C PRO A 50 18.90 4.61 -5.83
N VAL A 51 19.76 5.61 -6.04
CA VAL A 51 20.25 6.50 -4.97
C VAL A 51 19.12 7.41 -4.47
N GLY A 52 18.42 8.13 -5.34
CA GLY A 52 17.32 9.01 -4.93
C GLY A 52 16.17 8.24 -4.27
N TYR A 53 15.89 7.03 -4.73
CA TYR A 53 14.95 6.12 -4.10
C TYR A 53 15.37 5.72 -2.68
N LYS A 54 16.62 5.30 -2.48
CA LYS A 54 17.14 4.95 -1.15
C LYS A 54 17.04 6.15 -0.20
N ILE A 55 17.41 7.36 -0.64
CA ILE A 55 17.29 8.60 0.14
C ILE A 55 15.84 8.83 0.55
N THR A 56 14.92 8.82 -0.42
CA THR A 56 13.48 9.02 -0.18
C THR A 56 12.92 8.02 0.83
N MET A 57 13.25 6.74 0.66
CA MET A 57 12.80 5.68 1.56
C MET A 57 13.38 5.80 2.97
N ASN A 58 14.62 6.25 3.11
CA ASN A 58 15.22 6.53 4.42
C ASN A 58 14.51 7.71 5.10
N THR A 59 14.22 8.78 4.36
CA THR A 59 13.44 9.92 4.87
C THR A 59 12.07 9.48 5.38
N PHE A 60 11.32 8.68 4.62
CA PHE A 60 10.02 8.18 5.07
C PHE A 60 10.10 7.24 6.29
N ARG A 61 11.19 6.51 6.46
CA ARG A 61 11.41 5.66 7.64
C ARG A 61 11.74 6.48 8.88
N GLN A 62 12.66 7.43 8.75
CA GLN A 62 13.09 8.27 9.87
C GLN A 62 11.98 9.19 10.35
N SER A 63 11.21 9.80 9.43
CA SER A 63 10.10 10.68 9.79
C SER A 63 8.93 9.97 10.48
N GLY A 64 8.89 8.64 10.45
CA GLY A 64 7.76 7.84 10.94
C GLY A 64 6.60 7.73 9.95
N PHE A 65 6.71 8.30 8.75
CA PHE A 65 5.67 8.21 7.72
C PHE A 65 5.35 6.75 7.36
N LEU A 66 6.37 5.88 7.20
CA LEU A 66 6.11 4.45 6.94
C LEU A 66 5.42 3.74 8.11
N ARG A 67 5.62 4.19 9.36
CA ARG A 67 4.92 3.63 10.53
C ARG A 67 3.44 4.02 10.54
N MET A 68 3.13 5.25 10.13
CA MET A 68 1.74 5.67 9.91
C MET A 68 1.06 4.83 8.82
N ILE A 69 1.73 4.65 7.68
CA ILE A 69 1.24 3.79 6.60
C ILE A 69 1.06 2.34 7.08
N ALA A 70 2.00 1.81 7.87
CA ALA A 70 1.93 0.48 8.46
C ALA A 70 0.72 0.31 9.38
N PHE A 71 0.44 1.29 10.24
CA PHE A 71 -0.73 1.29 11.11
C PHE A 71 -2.03 1.15 10.31
N PHE A 72 -2.21 1.96 9.26
CA PHE A 72 -3.41 1.87 8.42
C PHE A 72 -3.49 0.58 7.59
N GLN A 73 -2.35 -0.01 7.18
CA GLN A 73 -2.34 -1.34 6.54
C GLN A 73 -2.83 -2.44 7.48
N ILE A 74 -2.35 -2.43 8.73
CA ILE A 74 -2.78 -3.40 9.74
C ILE A 74 -4.25 -3.20 10.06
N LEU A 75 -4.69 -1.96 10.28
CA LEU A 75 -6.10 -1.64 10.54
C LEU A 75 -7.01 -2.11 9.40
N ALA A 76 -6.65 -1.82 8.15
CA ALA A 76 -7.40 -2.28 6.98
C ALA A 76 -7.46 -3.81 6.93
N GLY A 77 -6.35 -4.50 7.16
CA GLY A 77 -6.29 -5.96 7.19
C GLY A 77 -7.19 -6.56 8.30
N VAL A 78 -7.17 -6.00 9.51
CA VAL A 78 -8.06 -6.45 10.59
C VAL A 78 -9.53 -6.28 10.21
N LEU A 79 -9.90 -5.13 9.63
CA LEU A 79 -11.26 -4.88 9.15
C LEU A 79 -11.68 -5.85 8.02
N MET A 80 -10.75 -6.26 7.16
CA MET A 80 -10.97 -7.21 6.05
C MET A 80 -11.27 -8.64 6.54
N ILE A 81 -10.64 -9.07 7.63
CA ILE A 81 -10.86 -10.40 8.23
C ILE A 81 -12.31 -10.51 8.74
N LEU A 82 -12.78 -9.48 9.45
CA LEU A 82 -14.13 -9.43 10.02
C LEU A 82 -15.21 -9.29 8.92
N PRO A 83 -16.14 -10.25 8.75
CA PRO A 83 -17.13 -10.21 7.67
C PRO A 83 -18.01 -8.96 7.65
N ALA A 84 -18.32 -8.40 8.83
CA ALA A 84 -19.15 -7.21 8.99
C ALA A 84 -18.48 -5.97 8.36
N THR A 85 -17.18 -5.77 8.62
CA THR A 85 -16.41 -4.58 8.21
C THR A 85 -15.56 -4.78 6.95
N ARG A 86 -15.61 -5.97 6.34
CA ARG A 86 -14.72 -6.35 5.23
C ARG A 86 -14.64 -5.34 4.10
N ALA A 87 -15.81 -4.85 3.66
CA ALA A 87 -15.89 -3.87 2.58
C ALA A 87 -15.17 -2.57 2.97
N LEU A 88 -15.35 -2.09 4.20
CA LEU A 88 -14.66 -0.91 4.70
C LEU A 88 -13.14 -1.11 4.73
N GLY A 89 -12.66 -2.29 5.14
CA GLY A 89 -11.24 -2.60 5.12
C GLY A 89 -10.63 -2.57 3.71
N LEU A 90 -11.32 -3.15 2.71
CA LEU A 90 -10.91 -3.09 1.30
C LEU A 90 -10.87 -1.64 0.75
N LEU A 91 -11.86 -0.82 1.13
CA LEU A 91 -11.92 0.58 0.75
C LEU A 91 -10.80 1.40 1.39
N LEU A 92 -10.52 1.18 2.68
CA LEU A 92 -9.41 1.82 3.39
C LEU A 92 -8.05 1.41 2.80
N LEU A 93 -7.91 0.15 2.38
CA LEU A 93 -6.69 -0.35 1.77
C LEU A 93 -6.43 0.28 0.39
N LEU A 94 -7.47 0.59 -0.38
CA LEU A 94 -7.37 1.05 -1.77
C LEU A 94 -6.44 2.26 -1.98
N PRO A 95 -6.59 3.41 -1.30
CA PRO A 95 -5.67 4.53 -1.47
C PRO A 95 -4.25 4.21 -0.99
N ILE A 96 -4.10 3.31 -0.01
CA ILE A 96 -2.80 2.92 0.52
C ILE A 96 -2.02 2.09 -0.50
N ILE A 97 -2.65 1.04 -1.04
CA ILE A 97 -2.03 0.17 -2.04
C ILE A 97 -1.79 0.89 -3.37
N PHE A 98 -2.68 1.80 -3.75
CA PHE A 98 -2.48 2.68 -4.90
C PHE A 98 -1.21 3.53 -4.73
N ASN A 99 -1.03 4.18 -3.58
CA ASN A 99 0.19 4.94 -3.29
C ASN A 99 1.45 4.06 -3.28
N ILE A 100 1.38 2.84 -2.72
CA ILE A 100 2.52 1.90 -2.75
C ILE A 100 2.90 1.57 -4.20
N PHE A 101 1.92 1.23 -5.04
CA PHE A 101 2.14 0.96 -6.45
C PHE A 101 2.78 2.16 -7.16
N CYS A 102 2.23 3.37 -6.96
CA CYS A 102 2.81 4.60 -7.52
C CYS A 102 4.25 4.84 -7.03
N MET A 103 4.54 4.59 -5.75
CA MET A 103 5.91 4.70 -5.23
C MET A 103 6.86 3.76 -5.96
N HIS A 104 6.47 2.52 -6.24
CA HIS A 104 7.32 1.62 -7.00
C HIS A 104 7.45 2.01 -8.47
N VAL A 105 6.36 2.42 -9.12
CA VAL A 105 6.39 2.83 -10.54
C VAL A 105 7.24 4.08 -10.75
N PHE A 106 7.09 5.10 -9.91
CA PHE A 106 7.70 6.41 -10.13
C PHE A 106 9.03 6.61 -9.42
N PHE A 107 9.27 5.96 -8.26
CA PHE A 107 10.51 6.16 -7.50
C PHE A 107 11.48 4.98 -7.59
N ASP A 108 11.01 3.74 -7.67
CA ASP A 108 11.87 2.54 -7.67
C ASP A 108 12.16 2.02 -9.09
N ASN A 109 11.13 1.99 -9.93
CA ASN A 109 11.09 1.51 -11.31
C ASN A 109 11.69 0.10 -11.53
N ARG A 110 11.65 -0.76 -10.51
CA ARG A 110 12.03 -2.17 -10.63
C ARG A 110 10.82 -2.99 -11.09
N MET A 111 10.95 -3.63 -12.25
CA MET A 111 9.87 -4.38 -12.89
C MET A 111 9.21 -5.41 -11.95
N GLY A 112 9.99 -6.15 -11.17
CA GLY A 112 9.45 -7.15 -10.25
C GLY A 112 8.52 -6.56 -9.19
N GLU A 113 8.88 -5.41 -8.62
CA GLU A 113 8.09 -4.73 -7.59
C GLU A 113 6.83 -4.10 -8.19
N ASN A 114 6.92 -3.56 -9.41
CA ASN A 114 5.78 -3.02 -10.14
C ASN A 114 4.73 -4.11 -10.42
N ILE A 115 5.18 -5.32 -10.79
CA ILE A 115 4.30 -6.47 -11.01
C ILE A 115 3.67 -6.92 -9.68
N GLU A 116 4.45 -7.11 -8.62
CA GLU A 116 3.94 -7.54 -7.30
C GLU A 116 2.86 -6.57 -6.80
N THR A 117 3.19 -5.28 -6.73
CA THR A 117 2.28 -4.26 -6.21
C THR A 117 1.09 -4.00 -7.15
N GLY A 118 1.28 -4.12 -8.46
CA GLY A 118 0.22 -4.02 -9.45
C GLY A 118 -0.80 -5.15 -9.35
N ILE A 119 -0.36 -6.40 -9.17
CA ILE A 119 -1.26 -7.56 -8.96
C ILE A 119 -2.09 -7.37 -7.71
N LEU A 120 -1.47 -6.93 -6.61
CA LEU A 120 -2.18 -6.70 -5.35
C LEU A 120 -3.20 -5.56 -5.49
N LEU A 121 -2.86 -4.48 -6.21
CA LEU A 121 -3.78 -3.38 -6.50
C LEU A 121 -4.97 -3.86 -7.33
N ALA A 122 -4.72 -4.61 -8.41
CA ALA A 122 -5.75 -5.18 -9.26
C ALA A 122 -6.67 -6.14 -8.48
N LEU A 123 -6.11 -6.97 -7.59
CA LEU A 123 -6.87 -7.85 -6.71
C LEU A 123 -7.76 -7.05 -5.76
N ASN A 124 -7.23 -5.99 -5.11
CA ASN A 124 -8.03 -5.15 -4.22
C ASN A 124 -9.16 -4.43 -4.98
N LEU A 125 -8.89 -3.92 -6.18
CA LEU A 125 -9.91 -3.32 -7.04
C LEU A 125 -11.00 -4.33 -7.40
N GLY A 126 -10.63 -5.54 -7.83
CA GLY A 126 -11.60 -6.59 -8.14
C GLY A 126 -12.47 -6.98 -6.94
N LEU A 127 -11.89 -7.06 -5.74
CA LEU A 127 -12.63 -7.31 -4.51
C LEU A 127 -13.53 -6.12 -4.11
N CYS A 128 -13.07 -4.87 -4.24
CA CYS A 128 -13.89 -3.68 -4.06
C CYS A 128 -15.08 -3.67 -5.01
N SER A 129 -14.87 -3.96 -6.30
CA SER A 129 -15.94 -4.07 -7.29
C SER A 129 -16.95 -5.15 -6.93
N PHE A 130 -16.53 -6.28 -6.35
CA PHE A 130 -17.47 -7.31 -5.87
C PHE A 130 -18.34 -6.80 -4.70
N TYR A 131 -17.75 -6.03 -3.76
CA TYR A 131 -18.45 -5.48 -2.60
C TYR A 131 -19.12 -4.11 -2.84
N TYR A 132 -19.20 -3.63 -4.10
CA TYR A 132 -19.59 -2.25 -4.43
C TYR A 132 -20.93 -1.81 -3.84
N LYS A 133 -21.97 -2.67 -3.85
CA LYS A 133 -23.28 -2.32 -3.28
C LYS A 133 -23.20 -2.01 -1.79
N LYS A 134 -22.40 -2.81 -1.06
CA LYS A 134 -22.18 -2.63 0.38
C LYS A 134 -21.33 -1.38 0.66
N LEU A 135 -20.35 -1.11 -0.21
CA LEU A 135 -19.53 0.11 -0.15
C LEU A 135 -20.38 1.37 -0.36
N ILE A 136 -21.17 1.41 -1.43
CA ILE A 136 -22.07 2.53 -1.72
C ILE A 136 -23.05 2.72 -0.57
N SER A 137 -23.65 1.65 -0.02
CA SER A 137 -24.55 1.81 1.13
C SER A 137 -23.88 2.29 2.43
N ALA A 138 -22.55 2.12 2.55
CA ALA A 138 -21.79 2.59 3.70
C ALA A 138 -21.34 4.06 3.55
N VAL A 139 -21.20 4.53 2.31
CA VAL A 139 -20.77 5.91 1.98
C VAL A 139 -21.97 6.83 1.73
N VAL A 140 -23.00 6.32 1.06
CA VAL A 140 -24.22 7.03 0.71
C VAL A 140 -25.26 6.76 1.80
N ASP A 141 -25.51 7.74 2.65
CA ASP A 141 -26.63 7.70 3.58
C ASP A 141 -27.95 7.56 2.81
N LYS A 142 -28.89 6.79 3.35
CA LYS A 142 -30.24 6.59 2.78
C LYS A 142 -31.04 7.90 2.65
N LYS A 143 -30.50 9.03 3.10
CA LYS A 143 -31.14 10.34 3.11
C LYS A 143 -30.64 11.34 2.06
N GLY A 144 -29.78 10.96 1.13
CA GLY A 144 -29.50 11.78 -0.05
C GLY A 144 -28.97 13.19 0.27
N VAL A 145 -27.91 13.28 1.07
CA VAL A 145 -27.17 14.53 1.24
C VAL A 145 -25.70 14.24 0.92
N LEU A 146 -25.27 14.79 -0.22
CA LEU A 146 -23.88 14.80 -0.67
C LEU A 146 -23.13 15.90 0.10
N PHE A 147 -21.93 15.58 0.59
CA PHE A 147 -20.86 16.57 0.70
C PHE A 147 -20.00 16.48 -0.56
#